data_AF-A0ABD1GBB1-F1
#
_entry.id   AF-A0ABD1GBB1-F1
#
_cell.length_a   1.000
_cell.length_b   1.000
_cell.length_c   1.000
_cell.angle_alpha   90.00
_cell.angle_beta   90.00
_cell.angle_gamma   90.00
#
_symmetry.space_group_name_H-M   'P 1'
#
loop_
_entity.id
_entity.type
_entity.pdbx_description
1 polymer ?
#
loop_
_entity_poly.entity_id
_entity_poly.type
_entity_poly.pdbx_seq_one_letter_code
_entity_poly.pdbx_strand_id
1 'polypeptide(L)'
;MAMENSVEVPEYFICPISLQIMKDPVTVASGITYDRHSIEQWLFTNRNTICPVTKQPLPHHSSSLTPNHTLRRLIHAWLTPNTPLTKLTLDGLIRGLSAPESQLQALRKLEGLALESEQNRAYMAEDDDLAKKLIHFVVAFRRNAAAEGLEEALRILYILRGGSGEARVLKMDIAVYTNDELIIDSLMWVFECERFKDDDAVRSHAAHALRATVEKGGTGVLGRLKPEFFRRIARGLREGGAWQQALLRVLLEACRWGRNRAMMVESGTVFDLVEVELKGPAEKKTTELVLGIIYHLCLSAEGRAQLLSHAAGIAVVTRRILQVSAAADDRAVLILWQISKYSATNGVLQEMLRVGTVTNLCLVMLADSASYLKEKARKILRMHFDAWKDSPCIEIATITRYTR
;
A
#
# COMPACT_ATOMS: atom_id res chain seq x y z
N MET A 1 49.52 -7.24 2.04
CA MET A 1 48.95 -7.96 3.20
C MET A 1 48.19 -6.95 4.02
N ALA A 2 46.87 -6.89 3.88
CA ALA A 2 46.02 -6.08 4.75
C ALA A 2 45.65 -6.96 5.95
N MET A 3 45.92 -6.47 7.16
CA MET A 3 45.67 -7.17 8.42
C MET A 3 44.15 -7.33 8.62
N GLU A 4 43.71 -8.57 8.80
CA GLU A 4 42.43 -8.88 9.41
C GLU A 4 42.42 -8.29 10.82
N ASN A 5 41.65 -7.21 11.03
CA ASN A 5 41.26 -6.78 12.37
C ASN A 5 40.30 -7.83 12.93
N SER A 6 40.84 -8.88 13.56
CA SER A 6 40.07 -9.77 14.42
C SER A 6 39.57 -8.94 15.60
N VAL A 7 38.29 -8.54 15.58
CA VAL A 7 37.66 -7.85 16.70
C VAL A 7 37.71 -8.79 17.90
N GLU A 8 38.59 -8.48 18.85
CA GLU A 8 38.80 -9.27 20.05
C GLU A 8 37.52 -9.24 20.91
N VAL A 9 36.99 -10.42 21.25
CA VAL A 9 35.76 -10.54 22.04
C VAL A 9 36.01 -9.97 23.43
N PRO A 10 35.25 -8.97 23.89
CA PRO A 10 35.42 -8.46 25.24
C PRO A 10 35.20 -9.55 26.29
N GLU A 11 36.14 -9.69 27.23
CA GLU A 11 36.15 -10.78 28.23
C GLU A 11 34.85 -10.87 29.04
N TYR A 12 34.19 -9.74 29.30
CA TYR A 12 32.92 -9.67 30.02
C TYR A 12 31.72 -10.24 29.26
N PHE A 13 31.87 -10.62 27.98
CA PHE A 13 30.86 -11.37 27.22
C PHE A 13 31.04 -12.87 27.31
N ILE A 14 32.17 -13.34 27.83
CA ILE A 14 32.56 -14.74 27.84
C ILE A 14 32.08 -15.40 29.15
N CYS A 15 31.42 -16.55 29.02
CA CYS A 15 31.01 -17.34 30.18
C CYS A 15 32.24 -17.95 30.87
N PRO A 16 32.43 -17.78 32.18
CA PRO A 16 33.59 -18.33 32.90
C PRO A 16 33.64 -19.87 32.96
N ILE A 17 32.52 -20.55 32.68
CA ILE A 17 32.45 -22.03 32.67
C ILE A 17 32.74 -22.58 31.27
N SER A 18 32.00 -22.11 30.26
CA SER A 18 32.12 -22.65 28.90
C SER A 18 33.21 -21.98 28.06
N LEU A 19 33.73 -20.84 28.51
CA LEU A 19 34.68 -20.00 27.77
C LEU A 19 34.16 -19.57 26.38
N GLN A 20 32.83 -19.53 26.22
CA GLN A 20 32.13 -19.08 25.01
C GLN A 20 31.30 -17.82 25.30
N ILE A 21 30.95 -17.06 24.28
CA ILE A 21 30.05 -15.91 24.39
C ILE A 21 28.71 -16.35 25.01
N MET A 22 28.26 -15.65 26.05
CA MET A 22 26.99 -15.93 26.72
C MET A 22 25.80 -15.66 25.79
N LYS A 23 24.94 -16.65 25.60
CA LYS A 23 23.69 -16.52 24.83
C LYS A 23 22.54 -16.07 25.73
N ASP A 24 22.51 -16.58 26.95
CA ASP A 24 21.53 -16.17 27.96
C ASP A 24 22.23 -15.87 29.30
N PRO A 25 22.80 -14.67 29.45
CA PRO A 25 23.56 -14.31 30.64
C PRO A 25 22.68 -14.21 31.88
N VAL A 26 23.05 -14.92 32.94
CA VAL A 26 22.39 -14.93 34.25
C VAL A 26 23.39 -14.66 35.37
N THR A 27 23.03 -13.80 36.31
CA THR A 27 23.85 -13.42 37.45
C THR A 27 23.46 -14.27 38.67
N VAL A 28 24.45 -14.90 39.30
CA VAL A 28 24.27 -15.65 40.55
C VAL A 28 24.42 -14.72 41.77
N ALA A 29 24.03 -15.19 42.96
CA ALA A 29 24.09 -14.41 44.21
C ALA A 29 25.47 -13.80 44.53
N SER A 30 26.56 -14.43 44.05
CA SER A 30 27.92 -13.90 44.20
C SER A 30 28.27 -12.74 43.25
N GLY A 31 27.33 -12.28 42.42
CA GLY A 31 27.53 -11.19 41.46
C GLY A 31 28.20 -11.56 40.13
N ILE A 32 28.57 -12.83 39.92
CA ILE A 32 29.18 -13.29 38.66
C ILE A 32 28.11 -13.69 37.66
N THR A 33 28.32 -13.35 36.38
CA THR A 33 27.40 -13.70 35.29
C THR A 33 27.93 -14.92 34.51
N TYR A 34 27.05 -15.86 34.20
CA TYR A 34 27.34 -17.07 33.41
C TYR A 34 26.29 -17.22 32.30
N ASP A 35 26.56 -18.06 31.31
CA ASP A 35 25.50 -18.56 30.46
C ASP A 35 24.57 -19.48 31.27
N ARG A 36 23.25 -19.30 31.11
CA ARG A 36 22.23 -20.06 31.85
C ARG A 36 22.46 -21.56 31.79
N HIS A 37 22.71 -22.10 30.61
CA HIS A 37 22.86 -23.54 30.44
C HIS A 37 24.08 -24.06 31.22
N SER A 38 25.20 -23.34 31.12
CA SER A 38 26.46 -23.70 31.79
C SER A 38 26.33 -23.71 33.32
N ILE A 39 25.68 -22.71 33.92
CA ILE A 39 25.53 -22.64 35.37
C ILE A 39 24.47 -23.60 35.90
N GLU A 40 23.36 -23.80 35.17
CA GLU A 40 22.34 -24.78 35.54
C GLU A 40 22.91 -26.20 35.52
N GLN A 41 23.70 -26.54 34.50
CA GLN A 41 24.39 -27.82 34.42
C GLN A 41 25.42 -28.00 35.54
N TRP A 42 26.17 -26.95 35.92
CA TRP A 42 27.12 -26.97 37.04
C TRP A 42 26.43 -27.27 38.38
N LEU A 43 25.31 -26.61 38.64
CA LEU A 43 24.52 -26.80 39.87
C LEU A 43 23.89 -28.20 39.92
N PHE A 44 23.43 -28.71 38.77
CA PHE A 44 22.77 -30.01 38.67
C PHE A 44 23.73 -31.20 38.78
N THR A 45 24.86 -31.17 38.06
CA THR A 45 25.74 -32.35 37.88
C THR A 45 26.54 -32.69 39.14
N ASN A 46 26.93 -31.69 39.94
CA ASN A 46 27.89 -31.91 41.02
C ASN A 46 27.30 -31.78 42.44
N ARG A 47 25.99 -31.55 42.60
CA ARG A 47 25.40 -31.06 43.88
C ARG A 47 26.19 -29.86 44.46
N ASN A 48 26.85 -29.09 43.59
CA ASN A 48 27.76 -28.02 43.98
C ASN A 48 26.94 -26.77 44.27
N THR A 49 26.80 -26.41 45.55
CA THR A 49 26.27 -25.12 45.97
C THR A 49 27.36 -24.08 46.10
N ILE A 50 28.31 -24.06 45.17
CA ILE A 50 29.47 -23.18 45.24
C ILE A 50 29.67 -22.52 43.89
N CYS A 51 29.84 -21.20 43.92
CA CYS A 51 30.18 -20.40 42.75
C CYS A 51 31.54 -20.84 42.18
N PRO A 52 31.62 -21.19 40.88
CA PRO A 52 32.86 -21.64 40.24
C PRO A 52 34.05 -20.70 40.44
N VAL A 53 33.78 -19.39 40.36
CA VAL A 53 34.79 -18.33 40.42
C VAL A 53 35.07 -17.88 41.86
N THR A 54 34.05 -17.43 42.60
CA THR A 54 34.25 -16.81 43.93
C THR A 54 34.34 -17.79 45.08
N LYS A 55 34.05 -19.08 44.83
CA LYS A 55 33.94 -20.13 45.85
C LYS A 55 32.93 -19.85 46.98
N GLN A 56 32.02 -18.88 46.78
CA GLN A 56 30.96 -18.57 47.74
C GLN A 56 29.77 -19.55 47.61
N PRO A 57 29.03 -19.79 48.72
CA PRO A 57 27.82 -20.60 48.68
C PRO A 57 26.76 -20.01 47.75
N LEU A 58 26.13 -20.85 46.92
CA LEU A 58 25.00 -20.50 46.07
C LEU A 58 23.73 -21.22 46.55
N PRO A 59 22.54 -20.62 46.42
CA PRO A 59 21.28 -21.29 46.72
C PRO A 59 21.11 -22.59 45.92
N HIS A 60 20.50 -23.61 46.53
CA HIS A 60 20.34 -24.94 45.95
C HIS A 60 19.42 -25.00 44.70
N HIS A 61 18.71 -23.92 44.37
CA HIS A 61 17.67 -23.93 43.35
C HIS A 61 18.00 -22.97 42.20
N SER A 62 17.85 -23.47 40.96
CA SER A 62 18.03 -22.70 39.71
C SER A 62 17.09 -21.49 39.60
N SER A 63 16.04 -21.42 40.42
CA SER A 63 15.13 -20.27 40.52
C SER A 63 15.78 -19.02 41.11
N SER A 64 16.98 -19.11 41.71
CA SER A 64 17.71 -17.95 42.25
C SER A 64 18.61 -17.25 41.22
N LEU A 65 18.59 -17.67 39.95
CA LEU A 65 19.38 -17.07 38.87
C LEU A 65 18.70 -15.81 38.34
N THR A 66 19.33 -14.65 38.51
CA THR A 66 18.78 -13.37 38.05
C THR A 66 19.17 -13.13 36.60
N PRO A 67 18.25 -13.01 35.63
CA PRO A 67 18.58 -12.70 34.24
C PRO A 67 19.31 -11.35 34.10
N ASN A 68 20.41 -11.32 33.35
CA ASN A 68 21.16 -10.10 33.05
C ASN A 68 20.78 -9.54 31.66
N HIS A 69 19.61 -8.93 31.58
CA HIS A 69 19.08 -8.37 30.33
C HIS A 69 19.97 -7.28 29.73
N THR A 70 20.66 -6.49 30.56
CA THR A 70 21.60 -5.46 30.09
C THR A 70 22.78 -6.08 29.36
N LEU A 71 23.43 -7.08 29.95
CA LEU A 71 24.55 -7.76 29.30
C LEU A 71 24.11 -8.49 28.03
N ARG A 72 22.92 -9.11 28.06
CA ARG A 72 22.34 -9.75 26.86
C ARG A 72 22.17 -8.75 25.72
N ARG A 73 21.68 -7.53 26.00
CA ARG A 73 21.56 -6.46 24.99
C ARG A 73 22.91 -5.99 24.46
N LEU A 74 23.92 -5.86 25.32
CA LEU A 74 25.27 -5.45 24.91
C LEU A 74 25.95 -6.50 24.02
N ILE A 75 25.83 -7.79 24.38
CA ILE A 75 26.34 -8.91 23.57
C ILE A 75 25.66 -8.91 22.19
N HIS A 76 24.35 -8.76 22.13
CA HIS A 76 23.63 -8.68 20.86
C HIS A 76 24.08 -7.49 20.01
N ALA A 77 24.20 -6.29 20.60
CA ALA A 77 24.67 -5.11 19.88
C ALA A 77 26.11 -5.27 19.34
N TRP A 78 26.95 -6.00 20.05
CA TRP A 78 28.33 -6.30 19.62
C TRP A 78 28.38 -7.36 18.52
N LEU A 79 27.53 -8.39 18.57
CA LEU A 79 27.45 -9.44 17.53
C LEU A 79 26.83 -8.93 16.22
N THR A 80 25.94 -7.94 16.29
CA THR A 80 25.34 -7.30 15.12
C THR A 80 25.65 -5.79 15.16
N PRO A 81 26.90 -5.39 14.87
CA PRO A 81 27.23 -3.98 14.79
C PRO A 81 26.50 -3.39 13.59
N ASN A 82 25.40 -2.68 13.83
CA ASN A 82 24.78 -1.81 12.84
C ASN A 82 25.79 -0.70 12.52
N THR A 83 26.70 -0.92 11.58
CA THR A 83 27.52 0.16 11.05
C THR A 83 26.57 1.13 10.34
N PRO A 84 26.43 2.37 10.82
CA PRO A 84 25.55 3.33 10.16
C PRO A 84 26.04 3.55 8.73
N LEU A 85 25.09 3.56 7.78
CA LEU A 85 25.38 3.86 6.38
C LEU A 85 26.15 5.18 6.28
N THR A 86 27.36 5.12 5.71
CA THR A 86 28.21 6.31 5.52
C THR A 86 28.02 6.90 4.13
N LYS A 87 28.17 8.23 4.02
CA LYS A 87 28.11 8.95 2.74
C LYS A 87 29.02 8.34 1.67
N LEU A 88 30.27 8.04 2.04
CA LEU A 88 31.26 7.42 1.15
C LEU A 88 30.78 6.08 0.55
N THR A 89 30.12 5.27 1.36
CA THR A 89 29.57 3.98 0.92
C THR A 89 28.41 4.20 -0.04
N LEU A 90 27.51 5.12 0.28
CA LEU A 90 26.37 5.47 -0.56
C LEU A 90 26.82 6.04 -1.91
N ASP A 91 27.72 7.03 -1.90
CA ASP A 91 28.28 7.63 -3.11
C ASP A 91 28.98 6.59 -4.01
N GLY A 92 29.65 5.60 -3.39
CA GLY A 92 30.26 4.49 -4.11
C GLY A 92 29.24 3.62 -4.84
N LEU A 93 28.11 3.33 -4.20
CA LEU A 93 27.01 2.56 -4.80
C LEU A 93 26.30 3.35 -5.90
N ILE A 94 26.06 4.65 -5.69
CA ILE A 94 25.46 5.55 -6.68
C ILE A 94 26.32 5.62 -7.95
N ARG A 95 27.65 5.69 -7.81
CA ARG A 95 28.58 5.57 -8.96
C ARG A 95 28.45 4.22 -9.66
N GLY A 96 28.33 3.13 -8.90
CA GLY A 96 28.09 1.79 -9.43
C GLY A 96 26.83 1.67 -10.28
N LEU A 97 25.76 2.41 -9.97
CA LEU A 97 24.54 2.47 -10.79
C LEU A 97 24.77 3.02 -12.20
N SER A 98 25.88 3.74 -12.44
CA SER A 98 26.22 4.29 -13.75
C SER A 98 27.08 3.36 -14.60
N ALA A 99 27.65 2.30 -13.99
CA ALA A 99 28.54 1.35 -14.66
C ALA A 99 27.80 0.02 -14.92
N PRO A 100 27.54 -0.36 -16.19
CA PRO A 100 26.70 -1.52 -16.54
C PRO A 100 27.10 -2.82 -15.83
N GLU A 101 28.39 -3.10 -15.79
CA GLU A 101 28.98 -4.30 -15.15
C GLU A 101 28.76 -4.39 -13.64
N SER A 102 28.57 -3.26 -12.94
CA SER A 102 28.37 -3.22 -11.49
C SER A 102 26.96 -2.80 -11.06
N GLN A 103 26.11 -2.42 -12.02
CA GLN A 103 24.80 -1.82 -11.78
C GLN A 103 23.88 -2.73 -10.97
N LEU A 104 23.76 -4.01 -11.34
CA LEU A 104 22.93 -4.97 -10.61
C LEU A 104 23.44 -5.22 -9.19
N GLN A 105 24.76 -5.33 -9.02
CA GLN A 105 25.37 -5.54 -7.70
C GLN A 105 25.17 -4.31 -6.80
N ALA A 106 25.28 -3.11 -7.36
CA ALA A 106 24.99 -1.87 -6.65
C ALA A 106 23.52 -1.80 -6.22
N LEU A 107 22.57 -2.13 -7.10
CA LEU A 107 21.14 -2.20 -6.79
C LEU A 107 20.85 -3.18 -5.65
N ARG A 108 21.33 -4.41 -5.73
CA ARG A 108 21.12 -5.41 -4.66
C ARG A 108 21.70 -4.98 -3.31
N LYS A 109 22.87 -4.33 -3.32
CA LYS A 109 23.46 -3.83 -2.07
C LYS A 109 22.70 -2.63 -1.51
N LEU A 110 22.19 -1.72 -2.35
CA LEU A 110 21.31 -0.63 -1.94
C LEU A 110 19.99 -1.18 -1.36
N GLU A 111 19.42 -2.19 -1.98
CA GLU A 111 18.22 -2.87 -1.48
C GLU A 111 18.45 -3.48 -0.09
N GLY A 112 19.55 -4.23 0.09
CA GLY A 112 19.93 -4.79 1.39
C GLY A 112 20.02 -3.72 2.47
N LEU A 113 20.73 -2.62 2.19
CA LEU A 113 20.87 -1.49 3.12
C LEU A 113 19.51 -0.85 3.48
N ALA A 114 18.59 -0.73 2.52
CA ALA A 114 17.26 -0.19 2.76
C ALA A 114 16.37 -1.13 3.60
N LEU A 115 16.58 -2.44 3.50
CA LEU A 115 15.87 -3.44 4.29
C LEU A 115 16.41 -3.57 5.73
N GLU A 116 17.71 -3.34 5.93
CA GLU A 116 18.39 -3.47 7.23
C GLU A 116 17.90 -2.50 8.30
N SER A 117 17.65 -1.22 7.97
CA SER A 117 17.33 -0.20 8.98
C SER A 117 16.48 0.96 8.45
N GLU A 118 15.55 1.44 9.28
CA GLU A 118 14.78 2.66 9.00
C GLU A 118 15.68 3.91 8.91
N GLN A 119 16.79 3.94 9.64
CA GLN A 119 17.77 5.03 9.57
C GLN A 119 18.46 5.07 8.20
N ASN A 120 18.81 3.91 7.64
CA ASN A 120 19.37 3.83 6.29
C ASN A 120 18.36 4.34 5.27
N ARG A 121 17.08 3.95 5.40
CA ARG A 121 16.01 4.44 4.50
C ARG A 121 15.86 5.95 4.55
N ALA A 122 15.84 6.54 5.75
CA ALA A 122 15.76 7.98 5.92
C ALA A 122 16.96 8.68 5.26
N TYR A 123 18.17 8.19 5.51
CA TYR A 123 19.39 8.75 4.93
C TYR A 123 19.42 8.65 3.39
N MET A 124 19.09 7.48 2.84
CA MET A 124 19.04 7.25 1.39
C MET A 124 17.99 8.12 0.69
N ALA A 125 16.85 8.33 1.33
CA ALA A 125 15.76 9.11 0.77
C ALA A 125 15.99 10.64 0.78
N GLU A 126 16.98 11.11 1.55
CA GLU A 126 17.44 12.50 1.52
C GLU A 126 18.47 12.75 0.40
N ASP A 127 18.95 11.71 -0.28
CA ASP A 127 19.95 11.83 -1.35
C ASP A 127 19.30 11.96 -2.74
N ASP A 128 19.36 13.17 -3.29
CA ASP A 128 18.80 13.48 -4.61
C ASP A 128 19.49 12.75 -5.77
N ASP A 129 20.77 12.39 -5.65
CA ASP A 129 21.48 11.72 -6.75
C ASP A 129 21.07 10.25 -6.85
N LEU A 130 20.88 9.58 -5.70
CA LEU A 130 20.29 8.25 -5.66
C LEU A 130 18.91 8.24 -6.33
N ALA A 131 18.05 9.21 -5.99
CA ALA A 131 16.73 9.37 -6.58
C ALA A 131 16.80 9.45 -8.12
N LYS A 132 17.64 10.35 -8.62
CA LYS A 132 17.83 10.59 -10.06
C LYS A 132 18.33 9.34 -10.77
N LYS A 133 19.32 8.66 -10.20
CA LYS A 133 19.90 7.45 -10.81
C LYS A 133 18.90 6.31 -10.89
N LEU A 134 18.10 6.10 -9.84
CA LEU A 134 17.04 5.08 -9.83
C LEU A 134 15.95 5.39 -10.87
N ILE A 135 15.50 6.65 -10.96
CA ILE A 135 14.49 7.06 -11.96
C ILE A 135 15.04 6.92 -13.38
N HIS A 136 16.26 7.41 -13.60
CA HIS A 136 16.93 7.27 -14.89
C HIS A 136 17.07 5.80 -15.29
N PHE A 137 17.39 4.92 -14.33
CA PHE A 137 17.44 3.49 -14.56
C PHE A 137 16.09 2.91 -14.99
N VAL A 138 14.99 3.24 -14.30
CA VAL A 138 13.63 2.81 -14.69
C VAL A 138 13.26 3.29 -16.10
N VAL A 139 13.59 4.54 -16.45
CA VAL A 139 13.32 5.10 -17.78
C VAL A 139 14.20 4.44 -18.86
N ALA A 140 15.48 4.19 -18.55
CA ALA A 140 16.41 3.55 -19.46
C ALA A 140 16.06 2.08 -19.71
N PHE A 141 15.52 1.38 -18.70
CA PHE A 141 15.15 -0.03 -18.79
C PHE A 141 14.16 -0.29 -19.94
N ARG A 142 13.20 0.61 -20.16
CA ARG A 142 12.27 0.51 -21.29
C ARG A 142 12.98 0.42 -22.65
N ARG A 143 14.11 1.12 -22.81
CA ARG A 143 14.92 1.12 -24.04
C ARG A 143 15.84 -0.09 -24.16
N ASN A 144 16.16 -0.73 -23.04
CA ASN A 144 17.04 -1.89 -22.96
C ASN A 144 16.42 -2.98 -22.08
N ALA A 145 15.40 -3.65 -22.60
CA ALA A 145 14.64 -4.69 -21.87
C ALA A 145 15.48 -5.92 -21.48
N ALA A 146 16.70 -6.05 -22.03
CA ALA A 146 17.66 -7.09 -21.66
C ALA A 146 18.39 -6.81 -20.34
N ALA A 147 18.31 -5.58 -19.81
CA ALA A 147 18.91 -5.26 -18.52
C ALA A 147 18.26 -6.08 -17.39
N GLU A 148 19.01 -6.33 -16.33
CA GLU A 148 18.53 -6.86 -15.05
C GLU A 148 18.53 -5.73 -14.00
N GLY A 149 17.74 -5.86 -12.93
CA GLY A 149 17.74 -4.87 -11.84
C GLY A 149 16.47 -4.01 -11.73
N LEU A 150 15.50 -4.12 -12.66
CA LEU A 150 14.26 -3.31 -12.59
C LEU A 150 13.48 -3.56 -11.31
N GLU A 151 13.38 -4.82 -10.91
CA GLU A 151 12.70 -5.19 -9.68
C GLU A 151 13.36 -4.53 -8.46
N GLU A 152 14.68 -4.68 -8.31
CA GLU A 152 15.44 -4.07 -7.23
C GLU A 152 15.28 -2.55 -7.23
N ALA A 153 15.37 -1.90 -8.39
CA ALA A 153 15.19 -0.45 -8.51
C ALA A 153 13.79 0.01 -8.08
N LEU A 154 12.73 -0.67 -8.56
CA LEU A 154 11.35 -0.34 -8.19
C LEU A 154 11.06 -0.63 -6.72
N ARG A 155 11.63 -1.70 -6.17
CA ARG A 155 11.48 -2.08 -4.77
C ARG A 155 12.21 -1.11 -3.85
N ILE A 156 13.42 -0.67 -4.20
CA ILE A 156 14.12 0.42 -3.49
C ILE A 156 13.24 1.68 -3.50
N LEU A 157 12.72 2.09 -4.66
CA LEU A 157 11.82 3.24 -4.77
C LEU A 157 10.55 3.08 -3.92
N TYR A 158 10.01 1.87 -3.81
CA TYR A 158 8.85 1.57 -2.97
C TYR A 158 9.18 1.66 -1.47
N ILE A 159 10.27 1.03 -1.03
CA ILE A 159 10.73 1.01 0.37
C ILE A 159 11.11 2.42 0.84
N LEU A 160 11.87 3.16 0.04
CA LEU A 160 12.29 4.53 0.31
C LEU A 160 11.16 5.56 0.23
N ARG A 161 9.92 5.14 -0.03
CA ARG A 161 8.73 6.02 0.01
C ARG A 161 7.76 5.65 1.14
N GLY A 162 8.12 4.68 1.98
CA GLY A 162 7.28 4.26 3.11
C GLY A 162 6.17 3.25 2.76
N GLY A 163 6.26 2.59 1.60
CA GLY A 163 5.34 1.52 1.23
C GLY A 163 3.89 1.97 0.97
N SER A 164 2.91 1.17 1.41
CA SER A 164 1.47 1.43 1.18
C SER A 164 0.85 2.50 2.09
N GLY A 165 1.62 3.03 3.05
CA GLY A 165 1.17 4.01 4.04
C GLY A 165 0.97 5.41 3.46
N GLU A 166 -0.12 6.06 3.86
CA GLU A 166 -0.36 7.48 3.60
C GLU A 166 0.70 8.32 4.32
N ALA A 167 1.36 9.18 3.55
CA ALA A 167 2.24 10.26 4.01
C ALA A 167 3.36 9.88 5.01
N ARG A 168 4.45 9.29 4.50
CA ARG A 168 5.79 9.68 4.95
C ARG A 168 6.51 10.35 3.80
N VAL A 169 6.59 11.67 3.90
CA VAL A 169 7.31 12.57 3.00
C VAL A 169 8.80 12.22 3.08
N LEU A 170 9.17 11.18 2.37
CA LEU A 170 10.55 10.99 1.94
C LEU A 170 10.70 11.91 0.73
N LYS A 171 11.57 12.93 0.89
CA LYS A 171 11.85 14.04 -0.05
C LYS A 171 12.53 13.55 -1.33
N MET A 172 12.21 12.36 -1.79
CA MET A 172 12.64 11.86 -3.09
C MET A 172 11.83 12.62 -4.14
N ASP A 173 12.38 13.72 -4.63
CA ASP A 173 11.76 14.59 -5.64
C ASP A 173 11.97 14.02 -7.04
N ILE A 174 10.99 13.22 -7.47
CA ILE A 174 10.93 12.62 -8.81
C ILE A 174 10.70 13.69 -9.89
N ALA A 175 10.02 14.78 -9.51
CA ALA A 175 9.45 15.76 -10.44
C ALA A 175 10.44 16.84 -10.92
N VAL A 176 11.69 16.83 -10.44
CA VAL A 176 12.62 17.94 -10.74
C VAL A 176 13.58 17.62 -11.90
N TYR A 177 13.73 16.36 -12.32
CA TYR A 177 14.92 15.97 -13.11
C TYR A 177 14.68 15.20 -14.40
N THR A 178 13.47 14.69 -14.66
CA THR A 178 13.13 13.95 -15.88
C THR A 178 11.73 14.29 -16.36
N ASN A 179 11.47 14.22 -17.67
CA ASN A 179 10.14 14.43 -18.25
C ASN A 179 9.16 13.40 -17.65
N ASP A 180 8.21 13.87 -16.83
CA ASP A 180 7.22 13.01 -16.14
C ASP A 180 6.51 12.03 -17.08
N GLU A 181 6.33 12.43 -18.35
CA GLU A 181 5.74 11.57 -19.39
C GLU A 181 6.58 10.31 -19.64
N LEU A 182 7.91 10.44 -19.66
CA LEU A 182 8.81 9.29 -19.85
C LEU A 182 8.76 8.33 -18.66
N ILE A 183 8.64 8.87 -17.44
CA ILE A 183 8.51 8.06 -16.23
C ILE A 183 7.20 7.30 -16.27
N ILE A 184 6.09 8.00 -16.53
CA ILE A 184 4.76 7.40 -16.63
C ILE A 184 4.74 6.32 -17.70
N ASP A 185 5.26 6.60 -18.89
CA ASP A 185 5.29 5.63 -19.99
C ASP A 185 6.09 4.38 -19.65
N SER A 186 7.21 4.54 -18.94
CA SER A 186 8.09 3.44 -18.53
C SER A 186 7.46 2.59 -17.43
N LEU A 187 6.81 3.21 -16.45
CA LEU A 187 6.07 2.49 -15.40
C LEU A 187 4.85 1.77 -15.95
N MET A 188 4.14 2.39 -16.89
CA MET A 188 3.01 1.74 -17.56
C MET A 188 3.46 0.59 -18.48
N TRP A 189 4.68 0.64 -19.02
CA TRP A 189 5.23 -0.43 -19.86
C TRP A 189 5.48 -1.72 -19.07
N VAL A 190 5.68 -1.63 -17.75
CA VAL A 190 5.78 -2.82 -16.88
C VAL A 190 4.53 -3.71 -16.99
N PHE A 191 3.35 -3.11 -17.15
CA PHE A 191 2.08 -3.83 -17.33
C PHE A 191 1.88 -4.42 -18.74
N GLU A 192 2.81 -4.16 -19.67
CA GLU A 192 2.79 -4.66 -21.05
C GLU A 192 3.93 -5.63 -21.34
N CYS A 193 4.87 -5.74 -20.40
CA CYS A 193 6.07 -6.53 -20.59
C CYS A 193 5.78 -7.98 -20.19
N GLU A 194 5.83 -8.90 -21.15
CA GLU A 194 5.60 -10.34 -20.91
C GLU A 194 6.52 -10.92 -19.81
N ARG A 195 7.72 -10.35 -19.63
CA ARG A 195 8.65 -10.76 -18.55
C ARG A 195 8.05 -10.62 -17.16
N PHE A 196 7.19 -9.62 -16.94
CA PHE A 196 6.63 -9.29 -15.63
C PHE A 196 5.15 -9.63 -15.52
N LYS A 197 4.60 -10.37 -16.49
CA LYS A 197 3.16 -10.67 -16.54
C LYS A 197 2.65 -11.35 -15.27
N ASP A 198 3.43 -12.29 -14.76
CA ASP A 198 3.14 -13.09 -13.57
C ASP A 198 3.92 -12.60 -12.32
N ASP A 199 4.59 -11.45 -12.41
CA ASP A 199 5.36 -10.86 -11.31
C ASP A 199 4.54 -9.77 -10.58
N ASP A 200 3.73 -10.22 -9.62
CA ASP A 200 2.86 -9.36 -8.86
C ASP A 200 3.62 -8.28 -8.06
N ALA A 201 4.83 -8.60 -7.60
CA ALA A 201 5.65 -7.69 -6.81
C ALA A 201 6.11 -6.52 -7.67
N VAL A 202 6.73 -6.79 -8.83
CA VAL A 202 7.19 -5.76 -9.76
C VAL A 202 6.04 -4.87 -10.23
N ARG A 203 4.90 -5.47 -10.60
CA ARG A 203 3.71 -4.74 -11.03
C ARG A 203 3.13 -3.86 -9.92
N SER A 204 3.11 -4.35 -8.68
CA SER A 204 2.72 -3.58 -7.50
C SER A 204 3.65 -2.39 -7.25
N HIS A 205 4.97 -2.62 -7.24
CA HIS A 205 5.95 -1.56 -7.05
C HIS A 205 5.86 -0.49 -8.16
N ALA A 206 5.67 -0.90 -9.41
CA ALA A 206 5.46 0.01 -10.54
C ALA A 206 4.17 0.84 -10.39
N ALA A 207 3.07 0.24 -9.95
CA ALA A 207 1.80 0.94 -9.69
C ALA A 207 1.95 1.99 -8.58
N HIS A 208 2.65 1.65 -7.50
CA HIS A 208 2.92 2.57 -6.41
C HIS A 208 3.85 3.71 -6.82
N ALA A 209 4.87 3.41 -7.64
CA ALA A 209 5.72 4.43 -8.22
C ALA A 209 4.92 5.38 -9.12
N LEU A 210 4.00 4.84 -9.93
CA LEU A 210 3.14 5.62 -10.82
C LEU A 210 2.21 6.54 -10.04
N ARG A 211 1.56 6.00 -9.00
CA ARG A 211 0.73 6.77 -8.07
C ARG A 211 1.48 7.97 -7.53
N ALA A 212 2.68 7.75 -6.98
CA ALA A 212 3.50 8.81 -6.42
C ALA A 212 3.91 9.86 -7.47
N THR A 213 4.23 9.44 -8.70
CA THR A 213 4.55 10.37 -9.81
C THR A 213 3.35 11.26 -10.16
N VAL A 214 2.14 10.69 -10.23
CA VAL A 214 0.92 11.44 -10.56
C VAL A 214 0.50 12.37 -9.41
N GLU A 215 0.55 11.91 -8.16
CA GLU A 215 0.21 12.71 -6.97
C GLU A 215 1.16 13.91 -6.78
N LYS A 216 2.48 13.71 -6.97
CA LYS A 216 3.47 14.79 -6.84
C LYS A 216 3.54 15.72 -8.06
N GLY A 217 3.29 15.20 -9.27
CA GLY A 217 3.38 15.96 -10.52
C GLY A 217 2.39 17.12 -10.63
N GLY A 218 1.37 17.14 -9.76
CA GLY A 218 0.43 18.25 -9.62
C GLY A 218 -0.28 18.57 -10.94
N THR A 219 -0.53 19.86 -11.18
CA THR A 219 -1.32 20.27 -12.33
C THR A 219 -0.58 20.11 -13.68
N GLY A 220 0.74 20.16 -13.69
CA GLY A 220 1.52 20.00 -14.92
C GLY A 220 1.35 18.62 -15.55
N VAL A 221 1.47 17.57 -14.73
CA VAL A 221 1.33 16.17 -15.17
C VAL A 221 -0.11 15.86 -15.55
N LEU A 222 -1.06 16.22 -14.69
CA LEU A 222 -2.47 15.89 -14.90
C LEU A 222 -3.04 16.54 -16.17
N GLY A 223 -2.53 17.71 -16.58
CA GLY A 223 -2.93 18.38 -17.82
C GLY A 223 -2.38 17.75 -19.11
N ARG A 224 -1.35 16.91 -19.01
CA ARG A 224 -0.65 16.26 -20.14
C ARG A 224 -1.02 14.78 -20.36
N LEU A 225 -1.83 14.20 -19.46
CA LEU A 225 -2.29 12.81 -19.61
C LEU A 225 -3.06 12.62 -20.93
N LYS A 226 -2.84 11.47 -21.57
CA LYS A 226 -3.43 11.11 -22.88
C LYS A 226 -4.49 9.99 -22.73
N PRO A 227 -5.42 9.80 -23.68
CA PRO A 227 -6.41 8.72 -23.61
C PRO A 227 -5.79 7.31 -23.47
N GLU A 228 -4.64 7.09 -24.10
CA GLU A 228 -3.91 5.82 -24.00
C GLU A 228 -3.48 5.47 -22.57
N PHE A 229 -3.17 6.48 -21.75
CA PHE A 229 -2.84 6.28 -20.33
C PHE A 229 -4.00 5.62 -19.59
N PHE A 230 -5.24 6.12 -19.76
CA PHE A 230 -6.43 5.57 -19.11
C PHE A 230 -6.78 4.17 -19.64
N ARG A 231 -6.62 3.93 -20.94
CA ARG A 231 -6.80 2.59 -21.53
C ARG A 231 -5.84 1.55 -20.95
N ARG A 232 -4.56 1.93 -20.75
CA ARG A 232 -3.54 1.05 -20.16
C ARG A 232 -3.82 0.78 -18.68
N ILE A 233 -4.25 1.79 -17.91
CA ILE A 233 -4.68 1.60 -16.51
C ILE A 233 -5.88 0.65 -16.44
N ALA A 234 -6.89 0.87 -17.28
CA ALA A 234 -8.08 0.03 -17.35
C ALA A 234 -7.73 -1.44 -17.61
N ARG A 235 -6.80 -1.71 -18.54
CA ARG A 235 -6.29 -3.07 -18.76
C ARG A 235 -5.66 -3.65 -17.49
N GLY A 236 -4.77 -2.88 -16.84
CA GLY A 236 -4.14 -3.31 -15.59
C GLY A 236 -5.14 -3.58 -14.45
N LEU A 237 -6.27 -2.86 -14.40
CA LEU A 237 -7.34 -3.10 -13.45
C LEU A 237 -8.13 -4.38 -13.75
N ARG A 238 -8.38 -4.69 -15.03
CA ARG A 238 -9.10 -5.91 -15.44
C ARG A 238 -8.33 -7.20 -15.13
N GLU A 239 -7.00 -7.15 -15.20
CA GLU A 239 -6.14 -8.31 -14.91
C GLU A 239 -6.23 -8.74 -13.45
N GLY A 240 -6.47 -7.81 -12.53
CA GLY A 240 -6.59 -8.11 -11.10
C GLY A 240 -5.25 -8.36 -10.43
N GLY A 241 -5.08 -7.90 -9.18
CA GLY A 241 -3.83 -8.08 -8.44
C GLY A 241 -3.59 -7.01 -7.38
N ALA A 242 -2.50 -7.16 -6.62
CA ALA A 242 -2.17 -6.28 -5.49
C ALA A 242 -2.01 -4.79 -5.89
N TRP A 243 -1.74 -4.50 -7.17
CA TRP A 243 -1.61 -3.14 -7.69
C TRP A 243 -2.92 -2.38 -7.90
N GLN A 244 -4.08 -3.04 -7.90
CA GLN A 244 -5.36 -2.42 -8.26
C GLN A 244 -5.65 -1.16 -7.44
N GLN A 245 -5.42 -1.20 -6.13
CA GLN A 245 -5.63 -0.03 -5.26
C GLN A 245 -4.75 1.16 -5.65
N ALA A 246 -3.50 0.93 -6.03
CA ALA A 246 -2.60 2.00 -6.46
C ALA A 246 -3.07 2.63 -7.78
N LEU A 247 -3.50 1.81 -8.73
CA LEU A 247 -4.06 2.27 -10.01
C LEU A 247 -5.39 3.02 -9.83
N LEU A 248 -6.26 2.58 -8.93
CA LEU A 248 -7.50 3.30 -8.61
C LEU A 248 -7.22 4.67 -8.00
N ARG A 249 -6.21 4.79 -7.13
CA ARG A 249 -5.79 6.09 -6.58
C ARG A 249 -5.26 7.02 -7.68
N VAL A 250 -4.54 6.51 -8.66
CA VAL A 250 -4.12 7.28 -9.86
C VAL A 250 -5.33 7.83 -10.62
N LEU A 251 -6.35 7.00 -10.86
CA LEU A 251 -7.58 7.45 -11.53
C LEU A 251 -8.34 8.49 -10.70
N LEU A 252 -8.42 8.31 -9.39
CA LEU A 252 -9.10 9.25 -8.50
C LEU A 252 -8.40 10.62 -8.48
N GLU A 253 -7.07 10.67 -8.45
CA GLU A 253 -6.31 11.92 -8.54
C GLU A 253 -6.52 12.58 -9.91
N ALA A 254 -6.50 11.79 -10.99
CA ALA A 254 -6.76 12.30 -12.33
C ALA A 254 -8.19 12.84 -12.52
N CYS A 255 -9.19 12.34 -11.76
CA CYS A 255 -10.57 12.85 -11.79
C CYS A 255 -10.72 14.31 -11.34
N ARG A 256 -9.71 14.88 -10.65
CA ARG A 256 -9.71 16.29 -10.25
C ARG A 256 -9.73 17.23 -11.45
N TRP A 257 -9.37 16.75 -12.64
CA TRP A 257 -9.44 17.52 -13.88
C TRP A 257 -10.60 17.10 -14.77
N GLY A 258 -11.40 18.09 -15.20
CA GLY A 258 -12.55 17.86 -16.09
C GLY A 258 -12.20 17.11 -17.38
N ARG A 259 -11.11 17.51 -18.05
CA ARG A 259 -10.62 16.88 -19.29
C ARG A 259 -10.30 15.39 -19.10
N ASN A 260 -9.70 15.03 -17.97
CA ASN A 260 -9.33 13.65 -17.66
C ASN A 260 -10.56 12.77 -17.45
N ARG A 261 -11.61 13.30 -16.81
CA ARG A 261 -12.89 12.58 -16.66
C ARG A 261 -13.51 12.26 -18.03
N ALA A 262 -13.50 13.22 -18.95
CA ALA A 262 -14.00 12.99 -20.31
C ALA A 262 -13.20 11.88 -21.02
N MET A 263 -11.87 11.94 -20.98
CA MET A 263 -11.01 10.91 -21.57
C MET A 263 -11.19 9.53 -20.92
N MET A 264 -11.42 9.44 -19.61
CA MET A 264 -11.73 8.18 -18.92
C MET A 264 -13.05 7.57 -19.41
N VAL A 265 -14.11 8.38 -19.51
CA VAL A 265 -15.40 7.91 -20.04
C VAL A 265 -15.25 7.45 -21.50
N GLU A 266 -14.60 8.24 -22.35
CA GLU A 266 -14.31 7.87 -23.74
C GLU A 266 -13.51 6.56 -23.85
N SER A 267 -12.64 6.30 -22.86
CA SER A 267 -11.80 5.10 -22.81
C SER A 267 -12.50 3.85 -22.27
N GLY A 268 -13.77 3.94 -21.86
CA GLY A 268 -14.50 2.79 -21.29
C GLY A 268 -14.34 2.59 -19.79
N THR A 269 -13.68 3.52 -19.07
CA THR A 269 -13.29 3.30 -17.67
C THR A 269 -14.48 2.98 -16.75
N VAL A 270 -15.68 3.53 -16.99
CA VAL A 270 -16.84 3.20 -16.14
C VAL A 270 -17.19 1.71 -16.25
N PHE A 271 -17.17 1.16 -17.47
CA PHE A 271 -17.43 -0.25 -17.71
C PHE A 271 -16.42 -1.13 -16.96
N ASP A 272 -15.13 -0.79 -17.07
CA ASP A 272 -14.05 -1.52 -16.43
C ASP A 272 -14.15 -1.51 -14.89
N LEU A 273 -14.56 -0.38 -14.32
CA LEU A 273 -14.77 -0.25 -12.87
C LEU A 273 -15.93 -1.11 -12.37
N VAL A 274 -17.01 -1.26 -13.15
CA VAL A 274 -18.10 -2.17 -12.83
C VAL A 274 -17.62 -3.63 -12.87
N GLU A 275 -16.83 -4.00 -13.87
CA GLU A 275 -16.24 -5.34 -13.98
C GLU A 275 -15.26 -5.66 -12.84
N VAL A 276 -14.48 -4.68 -12.38
CA VAL A 276 -13.62 -4.83 -11.18
C VAL A 276 -14.45 -5.18 -9.96
N GLU A 277 -15.60 -4.54 -9.77
CA GLU A 277 -16.50 -4.80 -8.64
C GLU A 277 -17.26 -6.14 -8.74
N LEU A 278 -17.44 -6.68 -9.94
CA LEU A 278 -18.03 -8.00 -10.14
C LEU A 278 -17.04 -9.13 -9.82
N LYS A 279 -15.74 -8.87 -9.95
CA LYS A 279 -14.68 -9.87 -9.72
C LYS A 279 -14.36 -10.02 -8.23
N GLY A 280 -14.97 -11.01 -7.60
CA GLY A 280 -14.59 -11.50 -6.26
C GLY A 280 -15.13 -10.68 -5.08
N PRO A 281 -14.82 -11.08 -3.83
CA PRO A 281 -15.21 -10.32 -2.65
C PRO A 281 -14.48 -8.98 -2.66
N ALA A 282 -15.22 -7.90 -2.80
CA ALA A 282 -14.63 -6.58 -2.94
C ALA A 282 -13.97 -6.15 -1.62
N GLU A 283 -12.67 -5.90 -1.67
CA GLU A 283 -11.97 -5.31 -0.54
C GLU A 283 -12.54 -3.92 -0.26
N LYS A 284 -12.86 -3.63 1.00
CA LYS A 284 -13.55 -2.40 1.43
C LYS A 284 -12.99 -1.13 0.78
N LYS A 285 -11.66 -0.95 0.81
CA LYS A 285 -10.98 0.22 0.25
C LYS A 285 -11.08 0.29 -1.27
N THR A 286 -11.03 -0.85 -1.94
CA THR A 286 -11.17 -0.94 -3.40
C THR A 286 -12.55 -0.44 -3.83
N THR A 287 -13.61 -0.89 -3.15
CA THR A 287 -14.98 -0.42 -3.44
C THR A 287 -15.19 1.05 -3.16
N GLU A 288 -14.63 1.57 -2.06
CA GLU A 288 -14.69 3.01 -1.78
C GLU A 288 -14.06 3.84 -2.92
N LEU A 289 -12.90 3.40 -3.43
CA LEU A 289 -12.22 4.07 -4.54
C LEU A 289 -13.01 3.94 -5.85
N VAL A 290 -13.49 2.74 -6.18
CA VAL A 290 -14.29 2.48 -7.39
C VAL A 290 -15.54 3.36 -7.41
N LEU A 291 -16.34 3.36 -6.34
CA LEU A 291 -17.54 4.18 -6.25
C LEU A 291 -17.21 5.68 -6.27
N GLY A 292 -16.08 6.09 -5.66
CA GLY A 292 -15.58 7.46 -5.75
C GLY A 292 -15.31 7.89 -7.19
N ILE A 293 -14.64 7.05 -7.98
CA ILE A 293 -14.34 7.34 -9.38
C ILE A 293 -15.62 7.33 -10.22
N ILE A 294 -16.47 6.30 -10.09
CA ILE A 294 -17.75 6.22 -10.82
C ILE A 294 -18.61 7.45 -10.54
N TYR A 295 -18.67 7.92 -9.28
CA TYR A 295 -19.37 9.15 -8.93
C TYR A 295 -18.85 10.36 -9.72
N HIS A 296 -17.53 10.56 -9.77
CA HIS A 296 -16.94 11.67 -10.51
C HIS A 296 -17.20 11.59 -12.02
N LEU A 297 -17.20 10.39 -12.60
CA LEU A 297 -17.50 10.17 -14.01
C LEU A 297 -18.99 10.38 -14.31
N CYS A 298 -19.90 9.99 -13.40
CA CYS A 298 -21.35 10.19 -13.53
C CYS A 298 -21.81 11.65 -13.41
N LEU A 299 -20.89 12.59 -13.10
CA LEU A 299 -21.19 14.02 -13.19
C LEU A 299 -21.43 14.46 -14.65
N SER A 300 -20.89 13.75 -15.65
CA SER A 300 -21.21 13.98 -17.07
C SER A 300 -22.33 13.08 -17.57
N ALA A 301 -23.00 13.48 -18.66
CA ALA A 301 -24.07 12.71 -19.26
C ALA A 301 -23.55 11.39 -19.86
N GLU A 302 -22.38 11.45 -20.48
CA GLU A 302 -21.69 10.33 -21.11
C GLU A 302 -21.29 9.28 -20.08
N GLY A 303 -20.80 9.71 -18.90
CA GLY A 303 -20.44 8.79 -17.82
C GLY A 303 -21.66 8.06 -17.26
N ARG A 304 -22.80 8.76 -17.12
CA ARG A 304 -24.08 8.11 -16.74
C ARG A 304 -24.55 7.15 -17.82
N ALA A 305 -24.50 7.54 -19.09
CA ALA A 305 -24.91 6.69 -20.20
C ALA A 305 -24.07 5.40 -20.25
N GLN A 306 -22.76 5.50 -20.00
CA GLN A 306 -21.86 4.35 -19.96
C GLN A 306 -22.12 3.44 -18.74
N LEU A 307 -22.43 4.01 -17.57
CA LEU A 307 -22.83 3.19 -16.42
C LEU A 307 -24.13 2.42 -16.70
N LEU A 308 -25.11 3.09 -17.32
CA LEU A 308 -26.42 2.52 -17.63
C LEU A 308 -26.41 1.56 -18.82
N SER A 309 -25.40 1.61 -19.69
CA SER A 309 -25.23 0.64 -20.77
C SER A 309 -24.64 -0.69 -20.28
N HIS A 310 -24.05 -0.71 -19.08
CA HIS A 310 -23.55 -1.92 -18.45
C HIS A 310 -24.69 -2.66 -17.73
N ALA A 311 -24.92 -3.94 -18.05
CA ALA A 311 -26.05 -4.73 -17.52
C ALA A 311 -26.06 -4.86 -15.97
N ALA A 312 -24.89 -4.77 -15.34
CA ALA A 312 -24.73 -4.75 -13.89
C ALA A 312 -24.51 -3.35 -13.27
N GLY A 313 -24.59 -2.25 -14.05
CA GLY A 313 -24.17 -0.92 -13.60
C GLY A 313 -24.93 -0.43 -12.38
N ILE A 314 -26.26 -0.46 -12.41
CA ILE A 314 -27.10 -0.07 -11.27
C ILE A 314 -26.96 -1.11 -10.14
N ALA A 315 -26.91 -2.40 -10.49
CA ALA A 315 -26.81 -3.49 -9.51
C ALA A 315 -25.56 -3.38 -8.63
N VAL A 316 -24.40 -3.10 -9.22
CA VAL A 316 -23.13 -2.95 -8.48
C VAL A 316 -23.21 -1.78 -7.51
N VAL A 317 -23.73 -0.63 -7.94
CA VAL A 317 -23.88 0.53 -7.05
C VAL A 317 -24.86 0.23 -5.91
N THR A 318 -26.02 -0.34 -6.23
CA THR A 318 -27.08 -0.61 -5.25
C THR A 318 -26.65 -1.63 -4.20
N ARG A 319 -26.00 -2.72 -4.60
CA ARG A 319 -25.61 -3.82 -3.70
C ARG A 319 -24.57 -3.44 -2.66
N ARG A 320 -23.85 -2.33 -2.82
CA ARG A 320 -22.82 -1.87 -1.86
C ARG A 320 -23.36 -0.99 -0.74
N ILE A 321 -24.59 -0.46 -0.91
CA ILE A 321 -25.25 0.38 0.09
C ILE A 321 -25.46 -0.40 1.38
N LEU A 322 -24.95 0.14 2.48
CA LEU A 322 -24.95 -0.40 3.84
C LEU A 322 -24.20 -1.74 4.00
N GLN A 323 -23.41 -2.15 3.01
CA GLN A 323 -22.67 -3.42 3.02
C GLN A 323 -21.15 -3.23 3.15
N VAL A 324 -20.63 -2.02 2.91
CA VAL A 324 -19.17 -1.78 2.81
C VAL A 324 -18.68 -0.76 3.81
N SER A 325 -19.11 0.49 3.67
CA SER A 325 -18.69 1.59 4.54
C SER A 325 -19.56 2.82 4.35
N ALA A 326 -19.55 3.72 5.33
CA ALA A 326 -20.24 5.01 5.23
C ALA A 326 -19.75 5.86 4.03
N ALA A 327 -18.47 5.73 3.63
CA ALA A 327 -17.93 6.44 2.47
C ALA A 327 -18.45 5.84 1.15
N ALA A 328 -18.55 4.51 1.09
CA ALA A 328 -19.16 3.81 -0.03
C ALA A 328 -20.67 4.14 -0.14
N ASP A 329 -21.39 4.20 0.98
CA ASP A 329 -22.80 4.55 1.04
C ASP A 329 -23.05 5.96 0.51
N ASP A 330 -22.23 6.92 0.94
CA ASP A 330 -22.26 8.28 0.42
C ASP A 330 -22.13 8.31 -1.10
N ARG A 331 -21.08 7.68 -1.63
CA ARG A 331 -20.82 7.65 -3.08
C ARG A 331 -21.92 6.93 -3.85
N ALA A 332 -22.41 5.80 -3.34
CA ALA A 332 -23.46 5.02 -3.99
C ALA A 332 -24.78 5.80 -4.10
N VAL A 333 -25.26 6.40 -3.00
CA VAL A 333 -26.48 7.21 -3.03
C VAL A 333 -26.31 8.45 -3.90
N LEU A 334 -25.13 9.07 -3.93
CA LEU A 334 -24.85 10.20 -4.81
C LEU A 334 -24.83 9.80 -6.30
N ILE A 335 -24.32 8.61 -6.66
CA ILE A 335 -24.43 8.07 -8.02
C ILE A 335 -25.89 7.87 -8.38
N LEU A 336 -26.67 7.20 -7.52
CA LEU A 336 -28.10 6.99 -7.74
C LEU A 336 -28.88 8.31 -7.84
N TRP A 337 -28.48 9.34 -7.09
CA TRP A 337 -29.02 10.69 -7.21
C TRP A 337 -28.76 11.27 -8.60
N GLN A 338 -27.54 11.16 -9.13
CA GLN A 338 -27.21 11.67 -10.47
C GLN A 338 -28.05 10.95 -11.54
N ILE A 339 -28.17 9.63 -11.46
CA ILE A 339 -29.01 8.83 -12.38
C ILE A 339 -30.47 9.24 -12.26
N SER A 340 -31.01 9.27 -11.03
CA SER A 340 -32.43 9.56 -10.78
C SER A 340 -32.82 10.95 -11.25
N LYS A 341 -31.92 11.94 -11.11
CA LYS A 341 -32.23 13.33 -11.47
C LYS A 341 -32.12 13.59 -12.97
N TYR A 342 -31.16 12.96 -13.65
CA TYR A 342 -30.78 13.36 -15.02
C TYR A 342 -30.94 12.25 -16.08
N SER A 343 -31.22 11.01 -15.67
CA SER A 343 -31.22 9.84 -16.55
C SER A 343 -32.32 8.82 -16.21
N ALA A 344 -33.35 9.23 -15.48
CA ALA A 344 -34.46 8.38 -15.05
C ALA A 344 -35.47 8.13 -16.18
N THR A 345 -35.16 7.19 -17.07
CA THR A 345 -36.14 6.63 -18.00
C THR A 345 -36.95 5.52 -17.32
N ASN A 346 -38.10 5.15 -17.89
CA ASN A 346 -38.90 4.04 -17.37
C ASN A 346 -38.10 2.73 -17.26
N GLY A 347 -37.22 2.45 -18.24
CA GLY A 347 -36.34 1.27 -18.19
C GLY A 347 -35.39 1.31 -16.99
N VAL A 348 -34.75 2.45 -16.75
CA VAL A 348 -33.83 2.66 -15.62
C VAL A 348 -34.56 2.52 -14.28
N LEU A 349 -35.75 3.11 -14.15
CA LEU A 349 -36.54 3.03 -12.92
C LEU A 349 -37.01 1.60 -12.61
N GLN A 350 -37.34 0.82 -13.64
CA GLN A 350 -37.69 -0.60 -13.50
C GLN A 350 -36.47 -1.44 -13.14
N GLU A 351 -35.30 -1.16 -13.73
CA GLU A 351 -34.06 -1.83 -13.34
C GLU A 351 -33.69 -1.52 -11.88
N MET A 352 -33.76 -0.25 -11.46
CA MET A 352 -33.56 0.16 -10.07
C MET A 352 -34.49 -0.60 -9.12
N LEU A 353 -35.75 -0.80 -9.49
CA LEU A 353 -36.68 -1.61 -8.69
C LEU A 353 -36.23 -3.08 -8.61
N ARG A 354 -35.88 -3.69 -9.75
CA ARG A 354 -35.45 -5.10 -9.84
C ARG A 354 -34.19 -5.40 -9.02
N VAL A 355 -33.23 -4.48 -8.99
CA VAL A 355 -31.97 -4.68 -8.25
C VAL A 355 -32.07 -4.30 -6.77
N GLY A 356 -33.26 -3.92 -6.29
CA GLY A 356 -33.51 -3.61 -4.88
C GLY A 356 -33.12 -2.19 -4.45
N THR A 357 -32.99 -1.25 -5.39
CA THR A 357 -32.57 0.13 -5.07
C THR A 357 -33.54 0.82 -4.13
N VAL A 358 -34.85 0.63 -4.34
CA VAL A 358 -35.90 1.21 -3.48
C VAL A 358 -35.74 0.74 -2.04
N THR A 359 -35.55 -0.56 -1.85
CA THR A 359 -35.32 -1.18 -0.53
C THR A 359 -34.09 -0.57 0.15
N ASN A 360 -32.96 -0.49 -0.55
CA ASN A 360 -31.73 0.05 0.01
C ASN A 360 -31.84 1.54 0.35
N LEU A 361 -32.58 2.33 -0.44
CA LEU A 361 -32.85 3.74 -0.11
C LEU A 361 -33.73 3.88 1.15
N CYS A 362 -34.74 3.02 1.32
CA CYS A 362 -35.54 2.97 2.55
C CYS A 362 -34.65 2.59 3.75
N LEU A 363 -33.78 1.58 3.60
CA LEU A 363 -32.84 1.18 4.65
C LEU A 363 -31.88 2.30 5.04
N VAL A 364 -31.36 3.09 4.09
CA VAL A 364 -30.52 4.27 4.38
C VAL A 364 -31.26 5.30 5.24
N MET A 365 -32.58 5.46 5.05
CA MET A 365 -33.37 6.38 5.88
C MET A 365 -33.48 5.89 7.34
N LEU A 366 -33.54 4.57 7.54
CA LEU A 366 -33.68 3.92 8.85
C LEU A 366 -32.35 3.72 9.58
N ALA A 367 -31.27 3.49 8.83
CA ALA A 367 -29.93 3.28 9.36
C ALA A 367 -29.36 4.54 10.03
N ASP A 368 -28.28 4.38 10.81
CA ASP A 368 -27.52 5.51 11.37
C ASP A 368 -26.60 6.15 10.30
N SER A 369 -27.23 6.74 9.29
CA SER A 369 -26.57 7.43 8.17
C SER A 369 -26.59 8.94 8.33
N ALA A 370 -25.66 9.63 7.68
CA ALA A 370 -25.59 11.09 7.70
C ALA A 370 -26.92 11.74 7.25
N SER A 371 -27.31 12.83 7.92
CA SER A 371 -28.62 13.48 7.71
C SER A 371 -28.84 13.93 6.26
N TYR A 372 -27.82 14.48 5.60
CA TYR A 372 -27.91 14.87 4.19
C TYR A 372 -28.12 13.67 3.25
N LEU A 373 -27.58 12.50 3.61
CA LEU A 373 -27.70 11.27 2.84
C LEU A 373 -29.13 10.73 2.91
N LYS A 374 -29.73 10.74 4.11
CA LYS A 374 -31.14 10.42 4.32
C LYS A 374 -32.05 11.34 3.51
N GLU A 375 -31.74 12.64 3.50
CA GLU A 375 -32.50 13.62 2.72
C GLU A 375 -32.36 13.39 1.20
N LYS A 376 -31.17 13.00 0.73
CA LYS A 376 -30.96 12.61 -0.67
C LYS A 376 -31.78 11.37 -1.04
N ALA A 377 -31.73 10.32 -0.22
CA ALA A 377 -32.51 9.10 -0.44
C ALA A 377 -34.01 9.40 -0.49
N ARG A 378 -34.51 10.19 0.46
CA ARG A 378 -35.92 10.65 0.49
C ARG A 378 -36.31 11.41 -0.77
N LYS A 379 -35.44 12.30 -1.27
CA LYS A 379 -35.71 13.05 -2.50
C LYS A 379 -35.76 12.15 -3.73
N ILE A 380 -34.91 11.12 -3.83
CA ILE A 380 -34.98 10.13 -4.92
C ILE A 380 -36.32 9.42 -4.89
N LEU A 381 -36.69 8.88 -3.73
CA LEU A 381 -37.96 8.16 -3.51
C LEU A 381 -39.19 9.01 -3.85
N ARG A 382 -39.19 10.30 -3.46
CA ARG A 382 -40.27 11.25 -3.79
C ARG A 382 -40.32 11.60 -5.28
N MET A 383 -39.17 11.76 -5.92
CA MET A 383 -39.08 12.16 -7.33
C MET A 383 -39.73 11.13 -8.25
N HIS A 384 -39.59 9.84 -7.91
CA HIS A 384 -40.08 8.72 -8.72
C HIS A 384 -41.17 7.90 -8.02
N PHE A 385 -41.89 8.53 -7.08
CA PHE A 385 -42.96 7.88 -6.32
C PHE A 385 -43.97 7.16 -7.20
N ASP A 386 -44.44 7.81 -8.26
CA ASP A 386 -45.47 7.25 -9.14
C ASP A 386 -45.00 5.97 -9.86
N ALA A 387 -43.68 5.80 -10.07
CA ALA A 387 -43.09 4.60 -10.68
C ALA A 387 -42.88 3.45 -9.67
N TRP A 388 -42.83 3.75 -8.37
CA TRP A 388 -42.48 2.78 -7.32
C TRP A 388 -43.56 2.55 -6.28
N LYS A 389 -44.66 3.31 -6.28
CA LYS A 389 -45.74 3.28 -5.28
C LYS A 389 -46.34 1.88 -5.02
N ASP A 390 -46.29 1.00 -6.02
CA ASP A 390 -46.83 -0.37 -5.92
C ASP A 390 -45.77 -1.38 -5.42
N SER A 391 -44.55 -0.89 -5.12
CA SER A 391 -43.49 -1.71 -4.55
C SER A 391 -43.82 -2.09 -3.11
N PRO A 392 -43.69 -3.37 -2.72
CA PRO A 392 -43.96 -3.83 -1.36
C PRO A 392 -43.00 -3.22 -0.32
N CYS A 393 -41.90 -2.60 -0.77
CA CYS A 393 -40.88 -1.98 0.08
C CYS A 393 -41.20 -0.54 0.48
N ILE A 394 -42.28 0.05 -0.06
CA ILE A 394 -42.74 1.39 0.28
C ILE A 394 -43.99 1.25 1.15
N GLU A 395 -43.84 1.40 2.47
CA GLU A 395 -45.00 1.69 3.30
C GLU A 395 -45.52 3.08 2.95
N ILE A 396 -46.81 3.21 2.66
CA ILE A 396 -47.47 4.46 2.24
C ILE A 396 -47.18 5.62 3.22
N ALA A 397 -46.88 5.31 4.49
CA ALA A 397 -46.54 6.27 5.53
C ALA A 397 -45.12 6.88 5.42
N THR A 398 -44.16 6.24 4.74
CA THR A 398 -42.76 6.72 4.67
C THR A 398 -42.53 7.78 3.59
N ILE A 399 -43.47 7.92 2.63
CA ILE A 399 -43.33 8.78 1.44
C ILE A 399 -44.63 9.57 1.16
N THR A 400 -45.29 10.09 2.19
CA THR A 400 -46.37 11.05 1.93
C THR A 400 -45.80 12.31 1.26
N ARG A 401 -46.44 12.76 0.18
CA ARG A 401 -46.13 14.06 -0.48
C ARG A 401 -46.30 15.25 0.48
N TYR A 402 -47.01 15.05 1.58
CA TYR A 402 -47.29 16.02 2.62
C TYR A 402 -46.54 15.65 3.91
N THR A 403 -45.83 16.62 4.48
CA THR A 403 -45.31 16.57 5.85
C THR A 403 -46.47 16.51 6.84
N ARG A 404 -46.41 15.62 7.84
CA ARG A 404 -47.22 15.77 9.05
C ARG A 404 -46.69 16.93 9.88
#